data_AF-A0A924LCT2-F1
#
_entry.id   AF-A0A924LCT2-F1
#
_cell.length_a   1.000
_cell.length_b   1.000
_cell.length_c   1.000
_cell.angle_alpha   90.00
_cell.angle_beta   90.00
_cell.angle_gamma   90.00
#
_symmetry.space_group_name_H-M   'P 1'
#
loop_
_entity.id
_entity.type
_entity.pdbx_description
1 polymer ?
#
loop_
_entity_poly.entity_id
_entity_poly.type
_entity_poly.pdbx_seq_one_letter_code
_entity_poly.pdbx_strand_id
1 'polypeptide(L)'
;DLAISLQAFAGRLVLVVGLPLLLSMVMRRVIGAVRLAPHGPAVDGAVVWLVIIYGIGVMDGLAARLLVDPWWVAQALAAAVVADFGLNLITTLVLAPFGWREAASAGMLSGNRNMALYLAVLPAAADSRLALFFALCQFPLFLSPFLLRPVYRWARRLVDTAQR
;
A
#
# COMPACT_ATOMS: atom_id res chain seq x y z
N ASP A 1 10.55 22.06 -4.42
CA ASP A 1 10.92 21.40 -5.68
C ASP A 1 10.91 19.89 -5.53
N LEU A 2 10.05 19.19 -6.28
CA LEU A 2 10.16 17.74 -6.42
C LEU A 2 11.47 17.48 -7.19
N ALA A 3 12.49 16.93 -6.54
CA ALA A 3 13.83 16.72 -7.09
C ALA A 3 13.90 15.70 -8.27
N ILE A 4 12.78 15.43 -8.95
CA ILE A 4 12.65 14.45 -10.02
C ILE A 4 11.57 14.87 -11.02
N SER A 5 11.85 14.71 -12.32
CA SER A 5 10.82 14.90 -13.35
C SER A 5 9.80 13.76 -13.31
N LEU A 6 8.55 14.05 -13.72
CA LEU A 6 7.48 13.04 -13.79
C LEU A 6 7.89 11.82 -14.63
N GLN A 7 8.60 12.06 -15.74
CA GLN A 7 9.07 11.01 -16.64
C GLN A 7 10.12 10.12 -15.97
N ALA A 8 11.08 10.70 -15.24
CA ALA A 8 12.08 9.92 -14.52
C ALA A 8 11.45 9.09 -13.39
N PHE A 9 10.50 9.66 -12.65
CA PHE A 9 9.76 8.96 -11.62
C PHE A 9 8.94 7.80 -12.19
N ALA A 10 8.16 8.04 -13.25
CA ALA A 10 7.39 7.01 -13.94
C ALA A 10 8.29 5.91 -14.51
N GLY A 11 9.40 6.27 -15.14
CA GLY A 11 10.37 5.30 -15.66
C GLY A 11 10.94 4.39 -14.58
N ARG A 12 11.31 4.95 -13.41
CA ARG A 12 11.77 4.15 -12.27
C ARG A 12 10.69 3.19 -11.76
N LEU A 13 9.44 3.64 -11.65
CA LEU A 13 8.33 2.77 -11.24
C LEU A 13 8.11 1.62 -12.23
N VAL A 14 8.14 1.91 -13.53
CA VAL A 14 8.03 0.88 -14.59
C VAL A 14 9.15 -0.14 -14.46
N LEU A 15 10.38 0.27 -14.15
CA LEU A 15 11.48 -0.67 -13.95
C LEU A 15 11.32 -1.50 -12.67
N VAL A 16 11.02 -0.85 -11.54
CA VAL A 16 10.88 -1.51 -10.22
C VAL A 16 9.75 -2.54 -10.22
N VAL A 17 8.64 -2.27 -10.91
CA VAL A 17 7.50 -3.20 -10.97
C VAL A 17 7.59 -4.13 -12.18
N GLY A 18 7.93 -3.58 -13.35
CA GLY A 18 7.91 -4.28 -14.62
C GLY A 18 9.00 -5.33 -14.74
N LEU A 19 10.22 -5.07 -14.24
CA LEU A 19 11.30 -6.05 -14.35
C LEU A 19 11.01 -7.33 -13.55
N PRO A 20 10.63 -7.29 -12.25
CA PRO A 20 10.24 -8.50 -11.52
C PRO A 20 9.02 -9.22 -12.12
N LEU A 21 8.04 -8.46 -12.64
CA LEU A 21 6.87 -9.03 -13.30
C LEU A 21 7.26 -9.82 -14.55
N LEU A 22 8.06 -9.21 -15.44
CA LEU A 22 8.55 -9.86 -16.66
C LEU A 22 9.38 -11.10 -16.33
N LEU A 23 10.30 -11.00 -15.36
CA LEU A 23 11.08 -12.15 -14.91
C LEU A 23 10.17 -13.27 -14.38
N SER A 24 9.17 -12.94 -13.57
CA SER A 24 8.20 -13.93 -13.06
C SER A 24 7.43 -14.61 -14.19
N MET A 25 6.99 -13.86 -15.20
CA MET A 25 6.28 -14.39 -16.36
C MET A 25 7.18 -15.31 -17.20
N VAL A 26 8.41 -14.89 -17.48
CA VAL A 26 9.40 -15.69 -18.23
C VAL A 26 9.71 -16.98 -17.48
N MET A 27 9.99 -16.91 -16.17
CA MET A 27 10.25 -18.08 -15.34
C MET A 27 9.07 -19.06 -15.34
N ARG A 28 7.82 -18.57 -15.22
CA ARG A 28 6.63 -19.43 -15.29
C ARG A 28 6.48 -20.10 -16.65
N ARG A 29 6.86 -19.41 -17.73
CA ARG A 29 6.76 -19.92 -19.10
C ARG A 29 7.85 -20.93 -19.45
N VAL A 30 9.08 -20.74 -18.95
CA VAL A 30 10.24 -21.61 -19.22
C VAL A 30 10.27 -22.83 -18.29
N ILE A 31 10.04 -22.63 -16.99
CA ILE A 31 10.14 -23.70 -15.98
C ILE A 31 8.82 -24.49 -15.88
N GLY A 32 7.69 -23.83 -16.14
CA GLY A 32 6.35 -24.39 -16.02
C GLY A 32 5.73 -24.17 -14.63
N ALA A 33 4.46 -23.78 -14.60
CA ALA A 33 3.74 -23.47 -13.36
C ALA A 33 3.66 -24.66 -12.38
N VAL A 34 3.52 -25.89 -12.89
CA VAL A 34 3.42 -27.11 -12.08
C VAL A 34 4.70 -27.37 -11.28
N ARG A 35 5.87 -27.09 -11.85
CA ARG A 35 7.16 -27.28 -11.17
C ARG A 35 7.45 -26.18 -10.14
N LEU A 36 6.89 -24.99 -10.35
CA LEU A 36 7.03 -23.87 -9.42
C LEU A 36 6.04 -23.93 -8.26
N ALA A 37 4.87 -24.55 -8.44
CA ALA A 37 3.81 -24.61 -7.43
C ALA A 37 4.27 -25.10 -6.04
N PRO A 38 5.12 -26.14 -5.91
CA PRO A 38 5.61 -26.59 -4.60
C PRO A 38 6.48 -25.56 -3.86
N HIS A 39 7.08 -24.61 -4.58
CA HIS A 39 7.96 -23.58 -4.01
C HIS A 39 7.20 -22.33 -3.54
N GLY A 40 5.89 -22.25 -3.81
CA GLY A 40 5.04 -21.12 -3.40
C GLY A 40 5.19 -20.74 -1.93
N PRO A 41 5.04 -21.70 -0.98
CA PRO A 41 5.20 -21.41 0.45
C PRO A 41 6.58 -20.88 0.84
N ALA A 42 7.65 -21.34 0.18
CA ALA A 42 9.00 -20.83 0.44
C ALA A 42 9.17 -19.39 -0.05
N VAL A 43 8.58 -19.05 -1.20
CA VAL A 43 8.52 -17.67 -1.71
C VAL A 43 7.71 -16.78 -0.77
N ASP A 44 6.56 -17.25 -0.29
CA ASP A 44 5.74 -16.51 0.68
C ASP A 44 6.53 -16.22 1.96
N GLY A 45 7.27 -17.21 2.49
CA GLY A 45 8.16 -17.03 3.63
C GLY A 45 9.27 -16.01 3.36
N ALA A 46 9.89 -16.04 2.18
CA ALA A 46 10.90 -15.06 1.79
C ALA A 46 10.33 -13.64 1.68
N VAL A 47 9.10 -13.49 1.17
CA VAL A 47 8.40 -12.21 1.13
C VAL A 47 8.10 -11.69 2.53
N VAL A 48 7.70 -12.54 3.47
CA VAL A 48 7.50 -12.15 4.88
C VAL A 48 8.79 -11.60 5.48
N TRP A 49 9.92 -12.30 5.29
CA TRP A 49 11.22 -11.79 5.75
C TRP A 49 11.60 -10.46 5.11
N LEU A 50 11.35 -10.30 3.81
CA LEU A 50 11.60 -9.06 3.10
C LEU A 50 10.76 -7.90 3.66
N VAL A 51 9.48 -8.14 3.98
CA VAL A 51 8.61 -7.13 4.60
C VAL A 51 9.09 -6.76 6.01
N ILE A 52 9.59 -7.73 6.80
CA ILE A 52 10.16 -7.47 8.13
C ILE A 52 11.38 -6.55 8.02
N ILE A 53 12.34 -6.90 7.16
CA ILE A 53 13.56 -6.11 6.95
C ILE A 53 13.22 -4.71 6.43
N TYR A 54 12.30 -4.64 5.45
CA TYR A 54 11.77 -3.39 4.94
C TYR A 54 11.15 -2.53 6.06
N GLY A 55 10.33 -3.13 6.93
CA GLY A 55 9.70 -2.42 8.04
C GLY A 55 10.72 -1.79 9.00
N ILE A 56 11.82 -2.49 9.30
CA ILE A 56 12.90 -1.96 10.13
C ILE A 56 13.55 -0.75 9.45
N GLY A 57 13.90 -0.86 8.17
CA GLY A 57 14.56 0.21 7.43
C GLY A 57 13.66 1.44 7.22
N VAL A 58 12.38 1.23 6.94
CA VAL A 58 11.43 2.32 6.70
C VAL A 58 11.07 3.10 7.96
N MET A 59 11.09 2.46 9.12
CA MET A 59 10.82 3.12 10.39
C MET A 59 12.04 3.85 10.97
N ASP A 60 13.20 3.78 10.30
CA ASP A 60 14.40 4.50 10.74
C ASP A 60 14.15 6.02 10.82
N GLY A 61 14.67 6.63 11.87
CA GLY A 61 14.47 8.04 12.18
C GLY A 61 13.08 8.44 12.68
N LEU A 62 12.05 7.56 12.60
CA LEU A 62 10.70 7.91 13.07
C LEU A 62 10.66 8.16 14.58
N ALA A 63 11.31 7.30 15.38
CA ALA A 63 11.36 7.46 16.83
C ALA A 63 12.08 8.76 17.24
N ALA A 64 13.22 9.05 16.62
CA ALA A 64 13.96 10.30 16.83
C ALA A 64 13.09 11.51 16.46
N ARG A 65 12.37 11.45 15.34
CA ARG A 65 11.47 12.52 14.91
C ARG A 65 10.31 12.72 15.87
N LEU A 66 9.73 11.65 16.40
CA LEU A 66 8.64 11.70 17.39
C LEU A 66 9.08 12.42 18.67
N LEU A 67 10.32 12.24 19.10
CA LEU A 67 10.87 12.94 20.28
C LEU A 67 11.11 14.43 20.04
N VAL A 68 11.55 14.80 18.82
CA VAL A 68 11.89 16.18 18.48
C VAL A 68 10.66 17.01 18.10
N ASP A 69 9.71 16.42 17.36
CA ASP A 69 8.53 17.11 16.84
C ASP A 69 7.32 16.16 16.78
N PRO A 70 6.75 15.83 17.95
CA PRO A 70 5.63 14.90 18.02
C PRO A 70 4.38 15.43 17.31
N TRP A 71 4.24 16.75 17.24
CA TRP A 71 3.09 17.38 16.59
C TRP A 71 3.10 17.15 15.08
N TRP A 72 4.26 17.33 14.43
CA TRP A 72 4.39 17.00 13.02
C TRP A 72 4.08 15.51 12.75
N VAL A 73 4.56 14.59 13.60
CA VAL A 73 4.28 13.15 13.46
C VAL A 73 2.78 12.86 13.59
N ALA A 74 2.12 13.46 14.58
CA ALA A 74 0.68 13.28 14.80
C ALA A 74 -0.14 13.80 13.61
N GLN A 75 0.20 14.98 13.08
CA GLN A 75 -0.44 15.55 11.89
C GLN A 75 -0.20 14.69 10.65
N ALA A 76 1.03 14.22 10.44
CA ALA A 76 1.39 13.36 9.33
C ALA A 76 0.65 12.02 9.38
N LEU A 77 0.56 11.40 10.56
CA LEU A 77 -0.21 10.17 10.77
C LEU A 77 -1.71 10.40 10.53
N ALA A 78 -2.28 11.50 11.04
CA ALA A 78 -3.67 11.85 10.80
C ALA A 78 -3.95 12.06 9.31
N ALA A 79 -3.06 12.75 8.60
CA ALA A 79 -3.17 12.95 7.16
C ALA A 79 -3.09 11.62 6.39
N ALA A 80 -2.20 10.70 6.79
CA ALA A 80 -2.10 9.38 6.19
C ALA A 80 -3.39 8.56 6.39
N VAL A 81 -3.95 8.56 7.59
CA VAL A 81 -5.23 7.89 7.94
C VAL A 81 -6.39 8.49 7.13
N VAL A 82 -6.48 9.82 7.07
CA VAL A 82 -7.52 10.51 6.30
C VAL A 82 -7.40 10.22 4.80
N ALA A 83 -6.17 10.21 4.27
CA ALA A 83 -5.94 9.90 2.86
C ALA A 83 -6.33 8.45 2.53
N ASP A 84 -5.89 7.47 3.33
CA ASP A 84 -6.17 6.04 3.11
C ASP A 84 -7.67 5.75 3.19
N PHE A 85 -8.31 6.08 4.31
CA PHE A 85 -9.72 5.79 4.51
C PHE A 85 -10.64 6.72 3.72
N GLY A 86 -10.23 7.96 3.46
CA GLY A 86 -10.97 8.88 2.61
C GLY A 86 -11.04 8.38 1.18
N LEU A 87 -9.91 7.95 0.60
CA LEU A 87 -9.91 7.39 -0.76
C LEU A 87 -10.69 6.10 -0.85
N ASN A 88 -10.57 5.24 0.17
CA ASN A 88 -11.37 4.04 0.28
C ASN A 88 -12.86 4.37 0.23
N LEU A 89 -13.32 5.22 1.14
CA LEU A 89 -14.72 5.61 1.25
C LEU A 89 -15.22 6.24 -0.05
N ILE A 90 -14.50 7.22 -0.59
CA ILE A 90 -14.89 7.92 -1.82
C ILE A 90 -15.01 6.93 -2.98
N THR A 91 -14.03 6.05 -3.15
CA THR A 91 -14.02 5.07 -4.24
C THR A 91 -15.17 4.06 -4.07
N THR A 92 -15.41 3.57 -2.86
CA THR A 92 -16.53 2.67 -2.58
C THR A 92 -17.88 3.34 -2.82
N LEU A 93 -18.07 4.60 -2.43
CA LEU A 93 -19.33 5.31 -2.66
C LEU A 93 -19.56 5.58 -4.15
N VAL A 94 -18.53 6.03 -4.86
CA VAL A 94 -18.60 6.29 -6.31
C VAL A 94 -18.93 5.02 -7.09
N LEU A 95 -18.38 3.88 -6.66
CA LEU A 95 -18.58 2.60 -7.35
C LEU A 95 -19.74 1.76 -6.81
N ALA A 96 -20.37 2.15 -5.70
CA ALA A 96 -21.49 1.43 -5.10
C ALA A 96 -22.62 1.07 -6.08
N PRO A 97 -22.99 1.92 -7.06
CA PRO A 97 -24.01 1.58 -8.06
C PRO A 97 -23.68 0.36 -8.93
N PHE A 98 -22.39 -0.01 -9.05
CA PHE A 98 -21.93 -1.13 -9.86
C PHE A 98 -21.84 -2.47 -9.09
N GLY A 99 -22.22 -2.47 -7.81
CA GLY A 99 -22.18 -3.65 -6.94
C GLY A 99 -21.31 -3.42 -5.70
N TRP A 100 -21.87 -3.75 -4.52
CA TRP A 100 -21.22 -3.48 -3.24
C TRP A 100 -19.86 -4.19 -3.09
N ARG A 101 -19.75 -5.44 -3.54
CA ARG A 101 -18.53 -6.24 -3.36
C ARG A 101 -17.37 -5.66 -4.16
N GLU A 102 -17.63 -5.33 -5.41
CA GLU A 102 -16.69 -4.74 -6.35
C GLU A 102 -16.30 -3.33 -5.87
N ALA A 103 -17.27 -2.53 -5.43
CA ALA A 103 -17.03 -1.20 -4.88
C ALA A 103 -16.20 -1.19 -3.58
N ALA A 104 -16.50 -2.09 -2.64
CA ALA A 104 -15.76 -2.22 -1.39
C ALA A 104 -14.32 -2.74 -1.63
N SER A 105 -14.15 -3.61 -2.63
CA SER A 105 -12.84 -4.11 -3.04
C SER A 105 -12.02 -3.01 -3.70
N ALA A 106 -12.61 -2.26 -4.64
CA ALA A 106 -11.96 -1.13 -5.29
C ALA A 106 -11.58 -0.03 -4.30
N GLY A 107 -12.45 0.29 -3.32
CA GLY A 107 -12.12 1.23 -2.25
C GLY A 107 -10.99 0.73 -1.35
N MET A 108 -10.98 -0.55 -0.99
CA MET A 108 -9.88 -1.11 -0.22
C MET A 108 -8.54 -0.97 -0.96
N LEU A 109 -8.53 -1.24 -2.27
CA LEU A 109 -7.34 -1.08 -3.13
C LEU A 109 -6.92 0.38 -3.31
N SER A 110 -7.87 1.32 -3.39
CA SER A 110 -7.57 2.74 -3.62
C SER A 110 -6.96 3.43 -2.39
N GLY A 111 -7.39 3.04 -1.18
CA GLY A 111 -6.82 3.48 0.08
C GLY A 111 -5.44 2.87 0.33
N ASN A 112 -5.35 1.54 0.28
CA ASN A 112 -4.17 0.77 0.68
C ASN A 112 -3.13 0.65 -0.44
N ARG A 113 -2.59 1.79 -0.89
CA ARG A 113 -1.54 1.82 -1.91
C ARG A 113 -0.20 1.33 -1.37
N ASN A 114 0.61 0.71 -2.24
CA ASN A 114 1.94 0.26 -1.89
C ASN A 114 2.94 1.45 -1.80
N MET A 115 3.11 2.00 -0.60
CA MET A 115 4.05 3.09 -0.32
C MET A 115 5.53 2.71 -0.48
N ALA A 116 5.86 1.41 -0.40
CA ALA A 116 7.22 0.93 -0.61
C ALA A 116 7.73 1.25 -2.03
N LEU A 117 6.83 1.24 -3.02
CA LEU A 117 7.18 1.59 -4.39
C LEU A 117 7.62 3.05 -4.50
N TYR A 118 6.96 3.96 -3.76
CA TYR A 118 7.35 5.37 -3.74
C TYR A 118 8.72 5.55 -3.11
N LEU A 119 8.98 4.87 -1.98
CA LEU A 119 10.29 4.89 -1.32
C LEU A 119 11.40 4.31 -2.21
N ALA A 120 11.11 3.26 -2.97
CA ALA A 120 12.09 2.63 -3.86
C ALA A 120 12.53 3.53 -5.03
N VAL A 121 11.69 4.48 -5.45
CA VAL A 121 11.99 5.37 -6.59
C VAL A 121 12.36 6.79 -6.17
N LEU A 122 12.13 7.13 -4.90
CA LEU A 122 12.39 8.45 -4.34
C LEU A 122 13.90 8.78 -4.46
N PRO A 123 14.28 9.96 -4.99
CA PRO A 123 15.69 10.37 -5.01
C PRO A 123 16.27 10.50 -3.61
N ALA A 124 17.56 10.21 -3.44
CA ALA A 124 18.26 10.45 -2.16
C ALA A 124 18.24 11.93 -1.72
N ALA A 125 18.09 12.86 -2.67
CA ALA A 125 17.95 14.28 -2.40
C ALA A 125 16.52 14.72 -2.03
N ALA A 126 15.56 13.79 -1.97
CA ALA A 126 14.20 14.12 -1.55
C ALA A 126 14.15 14.47 -0.06
N ASP A 127 13.16 15.28 0.31
CA ASP A 127 12.92 15.66 1.70
C ASP A 127 12.72 14.42 2.59
N SER A 128 13.51 14.32 3.66
CA SER A 128 13.42 13.22 4.62
C SER A 128 12.06 13.12 5.29
N ARG A 129 11.31 14.23 5.38
CA ARG A 129 9.92 14.25 5.86
C ARG A 129 8.97 13.46 4.96
N LEU A 130 9.23 13.40 3.65
CA LEU A 130 8.43 12.59 2.73
C LEU A 130 8.64 11.10 2.99
N ALA A 131 9.88 10.67 3.23
CA ALA A 131 10.17 9.28 3.56
C ALA A 131 9.50 8.87 4.88
N LEU A 132 9.59 9.72 5.91
CA LEU A 132 8.91 9.53 7.19
C LEU A 132 7.38 9.54 7.06
N PHE A 133 6.83 10.37 6.17
CA PHE A 133 5.40 10.34 5.87
C PHE A 133 4.97 9.01 5.24
N PHE A 134 5.73 8.47 4.28
CA PHE A 134 5.46 7.16 3.69
C PHE A 134 5.64 6.01 4.70
N ALA A 135 6.52 6.17 5.69
CA ALA A 135 6.60 5.25 6.83
C ALA A 135 5.33 5.30 7.68
N LEU A 136 4.81 6.50 7.97
CA LEU A 136 3.56 6.68 8.71
C LEU A 136 2.34 6.14 7.96
N CYS A 137 2.33 6.17 6.63
CA CYS A 137 1.29 5.54 5.82
C CYS A 137 1.21 4.02 5.99
N GLN A 138 2.23 3.36 6.55
CA GLN A 138 2.18 1.92 6.81
C GLN A 138 1.22 1.57 7.96
N PHE A 139 0.97 2.50 8.90
CA PHE A 139 0.06 2.27 10.02
C PHE A 139 -1.38 2.03 9.56
N PRO A 140 -2.04 2.95 8.81
CA PRO A 140 -3.37 2.67 8.28
C PRO A 140 -3.33 1.44 7.37
N LEU A 141 -2.30 1.27 6.52
CA LEU A 141 -2.21 0.11 5.61
C LEU A 141 -2.29 -1.24 6.33
N PHE A 142 -1.51 -1.43 7.40
CA PHE A 142 -1.51 -2.69 8.15
C PHE A 142 -2.72 -2.87 9.07
N LEU A 143 -3.33 -1.77 9.53
CA LEU A 143 -4.50 -1.82 10.42
C LEU A 143 -5.84 -1.88 9.66
N SER A 144 -5.89 -1.36 8.43
CA SER A 144 -7.04 -1.32 7.53
C SER A 144 -7.85 -2.61 7.49
N PRO A 145 -7.27 -3.80 7.22
CA PRO A 145 -8.05 -5.03 7.16
C PRO A 145 -8.74 -5.38 8.49
N PHE A 146 -8.16 -5.00 9.63
CA PHE A 146 -8.77 -5.23 10.94
C PHE A 146 -9.86 -4.20 11.26
N LEU A 147 -9.60 -2.93 10.96
CA LEU A 147 -10.51 -1.81 11.25
C LEU A 147 -11.73 -1.80 10.32
N LEU A 148 -11.55 -2.11 9.02
CA LEU A 148 -12.60 -2.02 8.01
C LEU A 148 -13.47 -3.27 7.92
N ARG A 149 -12.97 -4.44 8.34
CA ARG A 149 -13.75 -5.69 8.30
C ARG A 149 -15.11 -5.59 9.02
N PRO A 150 -15.24 -5.06 10.25
CA PRO A 150 -16.54 -4.88 10.88
C PRO A 150 -17.40 -3.84 10.13
N VAL A 151 -16.80 -2.74 9.66
CA VAL A 151 -17.48 -1.66 8.94
C VAL A 151 -18.09 -2.17 7.64
N TYR A 152 -17.33 -2.89 6.83
CA TYR A 152 -17.81 -3.46 5.58
C TYR A 152 -18.89 -4.52 5.78
N ARG A 153 -18.81 -5.33 6.85
CA ARG A 153 -19.85 -6.28 7.21
C ARG A 153 -21.16 -5.59 7.59
N TRP A 154 -21.06 -4.51 8.37
CA TRP A 154 -22.21 -3.71 8.76
C TRP A 154 -22.83 -3.00 7.56
N ALA A 155 -22.02 -2.31 6.75
CA ALA A 155 -22.48 -1.61 5.57
C ALA A 155 -23.14 -2.53 4.54
N ARG A 156 -22.60 -3.75 4.32
CA ARG A 156 -23.25 -4.76 3.47
C ARG A 156 -24.67 -5.08 3.93
N ARG A 157 -24.88 -5.27 5.23
CA ARG A 157 -26.21 -5.57 5.77
C ARG A 157 -27.20 -4.43 5.53
N LEU A 158 -26.75 -3.18 5.61
CA LEU A 158 -27.60 -2.02 5.32
C LEU A 158 -28.02 -1.99 3.85
N VAL A 159 -27.07 -2.22 2.93
CA VAL A 159 -27.35 -2.30 1.49
C VAL A 159 -28.33 -3.43 1.20
N ASP A 160 -28.09 -4.62 1.76
CA ASP A 160 -28.98 -5.79 1.59
C ASP A 160 -30.40 -5.52 2.12
N THR A 161 -30.54 -4.70 3.17
CA THR A 161 -31.84 -4.33 3.74
C THR A 161 -32.56 -3.29 2.88
N ALA A 162 -31.82 -2.33 2.31
CA ALA A 162 -32.39 -1.29 1.45
C ALA A 162 -32.83 -1.80 0.06
N GLN A 163 -32.37 -2.99 -0.35
CA GLN A 163 -32.75 -3.65 -1.60
C GLN A 163 -33.94 -4.61 -1.45
N ARG A 164 -34.46 -4.82 -0.23
CA ARG A 164 -35.68 -5.59 0.04
C ARG A 164 -36.89 -4.65 0.12
#